data_AF-A0A1V5XLB6-F1
#
_entry.id   AF-A0A1V5XLB6-F1
#
_cell.length_a   1.000
_cell.length_b   1.000
_cell.length_c   1.000
_cell.angle_alpha   90.00
_cell.angle_beta   90.00
_cell.angle_gamma   90.00
#
_symmetry.space_group_name_H-M   'P 1'
#
loop_
_entity.id
_entity.type
_entity.pdbx_description
1 polymer ?
#
loop_
_entity_poly.entity_id
_entity_poly.type
_entity_poly.pdbx_seq_one_letter_code
_entity_poly.pdbx_strand_id
1 'polypeptide(L)' 'MGTLGLIIVMFLSTAGPAAVIAFTGYAAVKAVARNPSASPKIFIVMILSFIFAEAIAILALLILYNLFAK' A
#
# COMPACT_ATOMS: atom_id res chain seq x y z
N MET A 1 -24.52 2.32 -11.56
CA MET A 1 -24.06 2.43 -10.15
C MET A 1 -23.50 3.83 -9.99
N GLY A 2 -24.07 4.63 -9.09
CA GLY A 2 -23.78 6.08 -8.98
C GLY A 2 -22.41 6.39 -8.37
N THR A 3 -21.99 7.65 -8.49
CA THR A 3 -20.73 8.24 -8.00
C THR A 3 -20.33 7.78 -6.59
N LEU A 4 -21.31 7.53 -5.71
CA LEU A 4 -21.10 7.03 -4.36
C LEU A 4 -20.39 5.65 -4.31
N GLY A 5 -20.76 4.71 -5.20
CA GLY A 5 -20.12 3.40 -5.25
C GLY A 5 -18.65 3.50 -5.70
N LEU A 6 -18.36 4.42 -6.61
CA LEU A 6 -17.00 4.69 -7.08
C LEU A 6 -16.13 5.30 -5.97
N ILE A 7 -16.68 6.27 -5.21
CA ILE A 7 -16.00 6.87 -4.05
C ILE A 7 -15.66 5.81 -3.00
N ILE A 8 -16.61 4.91 -2.68
CA ILE A 8 -16.39 3.85 -1.68
C ILE A 8 -15.29 2.90 -2.14
N VAL A 9 -15.35 2.43 -3.39
CA VAL A 9 -14.33 1.48 -3.90
C VAL A 9 -12.96 2.15 -3.98
N MET A 10 -12.87 3.41 -4.42
CA MET A 10 -11.59 4.16 -4.42
C MET A 10 -11.02 4.35 -3.02
N PHE A 11 -11.87 4.66 -2.04
CA PHE A 11 -11.44 4.81 -0.66
C PHE A 11 -10.92 3.48 -0.10
N LEU A 12 -11.67 2.39 -0.29
CA LEU A 12 -11.26 1.07 0.19
C LEU A 12 -9.99 0.56 -0.50
N SER A 13 -9.84 0.79 -1.81
CA SER A 13 -8.67 0.35 -2.58
C SER A 13 -7.38 1.10 -2.19
N THR A 14 -7.49 2.32 -1.67
CA THR A 14 -6.34 3.14 -1.28
C THR A 14 -6.06 3.08 0.23
N ALA A 15 -7.08 2.93 1.07
CA ALA A 15 -6.94 2.86 2.52
C ALA A 15 -6.14 1.63 2.99
N GLY A 16 -6.37 0.47 2.38
CA GLY A 16 -5.63 -0.75 2.71
C GLY A 16 -4.12 -0.62 2.48
N PRO A 17 -3.67 -0.30 1.26
CA PRO A 17 -2.26 -0.04 0.96
C PRO A 17 -1.66 1.05 1.83
N ALA A 18 -2.37 2.17 2.05
CA ALA A 18 -1.91 3.25 2.92
C ALA A 18 -1.65 2.78 4.36
N ALA A 19 -2.52 1.93 4.91
CA ALA A 19 -2.32 1.34 6.23
C ALA A 19 -1.08 0.43 6.27
N VAL A 20 -0.91 -0.44 5.27
CA VAL A 20 0.27 -1.31 5.17
C VAL A 20 1.55 -0.48 5.09
N ILE A 21 1.54 0.62 4.33
CA ILE A 21 2.68 1.53 4.22
C ILE A 21 2.99 2.17 5.57
N ALA A 22 1.98 2.69 6.27
CA ALA A 22 2.15 3.32 7.57
C ALA A 22 2.74 2.35 8.62
N PHE A 23 2.18 1.14 8.74
CA PHE A 23 2.66 0.15 9.71
C PHE A 23 4.06 -0.36 9.38
N THR A 24 4.32 -0.66 8.11
CA THR A 24 5.63 -1.19 7.70
C THR A 24 6.71 -0.11 7.83
N GLY A 25 6.43 1.13 7.45
CA GLY A 25 7.35 2.26 7.63
C GLY A 25 7.66 2.51 9.10
N TYR A 26 6.64 2.54 9.96
CA TYR A 26 6.82 2.67 11.40
C TYR A 26 7.71 1.54 11.99
N ALA A 27 7.41 0.29 11.61
CA ALA A 27 8.18 -0.87 12.07
C ALA A 27 9.64 -0.83 11.57
N ALA A 28 9.86 -0.44 10.31
CA ALA A 28 11.19 -0.30 9.73
C ALA A 28 12.03 0.75 10.46
N VAL A 29 11.47 1.93 10.72
CA VAL A 29 12.15 3.00 11.47
C VAL A 29 12.53 2.53 12.87
N LYS A 30 11.60 1.87 13.58
CA LYS A 30 11.86 1.33 14.93
C LYS A 30 12.92 0.22 14.91
N ALA A 31 12.93 -0.63 13.88
CA ALA A 31 13.92 -1.69 13.74
C ALA A 31 15.32 -1.13 13.44
N VAL A 32 15.42 -0.13 12.56
CA VAL A 32 16.68 0.56 12.25
C VAL A 32 17.24 1.26 13.48
N ALA A 33 16.40 1.95 14.26
CA ALA A 33 16.83 2.61 15.49
C ALA A 33 17.40 1.63 16.53
N ARG A 34 16.88 0.39 16.58
CA ARG A 34 17.38 -0.66 17.48
C ARG A 34 18.64 -1.34 16.98
N ASN A 35 18.85 -1.43 15.67
CA ASN A 35 20.05 -2.00 15.08
C ASN A 35 20.41 -1.33 13.74
N PRO A 36 21.20 -0.24 13.78
CA PRO A 36 21.58 0.51 12.58
C PRO A 36 22.35 -0.33 11.55
N SER A 37 23.11 -1.34 11.99
CA SER A 37 23.87 -2.21 11.08
C SER A 37 22.97 -3.04 10.14
N ALA A 38 21.72 -3.29 10.52
CA ALA A 38 20.76 -4.06 9.73
C ALA A 38 19.98 -3.19 8.70
N SER A 39 20.23 -1.88 8.62
CA SER A 39 19.48 -0.95 7.78
C SER A 39 19.34 -1.38 6.31
N PRO A 40 20.41 -1.84 5.62
CA PRO A 40 20.28 -2.26 4.23
C PRO A 40 19.31 -3.42 4.04
N LYS A 41 19.31 -4.40 4.96
CA LYS A 41 18.41 -5.55 4.90
C LYS A 41 16.97 -5.16 5.21
N ILE A 42 16.76 -4.29 6.20
CA ILE A 42 15.43 -3.77 6.55
C ILE A 42 14.84 -2.98 5.39
N PHE A 43 15.65 -2.15 4.73
CA PHE A 43 15.22 -1.36 3.58
C PHE A 43 14.70 -2.23 2.43
N ILE A 44 15.42 -3.30 2.08
CA ILE A 44 14.98 -4.24 1.03
C ILE A 44 13.62 -4.85 1.37
N VAL A 45 13.45 -5.35 2.60
CA VAL A 45 12.17 -5.96 3.03
C VAL A 45 11.04 -4.92 3.03
N MET A 46 11.29 -3.71 3.52
CA MET A 46 10.32 -2.62 3.54
C MET A 46 9.85 -2.25 2.12
N ILE A 47 10.79 -2.08 1.19
CA ILE A 47 10.45 -1.76 -0.20
C ILE A 47 9.66 -2.89 -0.86
N LEU A 48 10.04 -4.15 -0.65
CA LEU A 48 9.26 -5.30 -1.13
C LEU A 48 7.82 -5.28 -0.60
N SER A 49 7.64 -5.03 0.71
CA SER A 49 6.31 -4.90 1.31
C SER A 49 5.48 -3.77 0.68
N PHE A 50 6.09 -2.61 0.43
CA PHE A 50 5.41 -1.50 -0.26
C PHE A 50 5.03 -1.85 -1.69
N ILE A 51 5.91 -2.50 -2.45
CA ILE A 51 5.63 -2.93 -3.83
C ILE A 51 4.43 -3.89 -3.88
N PHE A 52 4.36 -4.86 -2.97
CA PHE A 52 3.21 -5.77 -2.91
C PHE A 52 1.92 -5.06 -2.51
N ALA A 53 1.97 -4.10 -1.58
CA ALA A 53 0.80 -3.29 -1.21
C ALA A 53 0.29 -2.44 -2.38
N GLU A 54 1.20 -1.79 -3.10
CA GLU A 54 0.89 -0.99 -4.28
C GLU A 54 0.40 -1.84 -5.46
N ALA A 55 0.92 -3.07 -5.65
CA ALA A 55 0.42 -3.97 -6.68
C ALA A 55 -1.06 -4.30 -6.48
N ILE A 56 -1.49 -4.53 -5.23
CA ILE A 56 -2.90 -4.74 -4.90
C ILE A 56 -3.72 -3.47 -5.18
N ALA A 57 -3.19 -2.29 -4.82
CA ALA A 57 -3.84 -1.00 -5.10
C ALA A 57 -4.10 -0.80 -6.59
N ILE A 58 -3.07 -1.04 -7.42
CA ILE A 58 -3.14 -0.90 -8.88
C ILE A 58 -4.14 -1.89 -9.47
N LEU A 59 -4.16 -3.16 -9.02
CA LEU A 59 -5.13 -4.14 -9.48
C LEU A 59 -6.57 -3.71 -9.16
N ALA A 60 -6.81 -3.17 -7.96
CA ALA A 60 -8.12 -2.67 -7.58
C ALA A 60 -8.56 -1.46 -8.42
N LEU A 61 -7.64 -0.52 -8.69
CA LEU A 61 -7.90 0.62 -9.57
C LEU A 61 -8.15 0.18 -11.02
N LEU A 62 -7.45 -0.84 -11.51
CA LEU A 62 -7.66 -1.39 -12.85
C LEU A 62 -9.05 -2.02 -12.98
N ILE A 63 -9.49 -2.80 -11.99
CA ILE A 63 -10.85 -3.38 -11.96
C ILE A 63 -11.88 -2.25 -11.92
N LEU A 64 -11.66 -1.23 -11.09
CA LEU A 64 -12.54 -0.06 -11.02
C LEU A 64 -12.64 0.65 -12.38
N TYR A 65 -11.52 0.89 -13.05
CA TYR A 65 -11.48 1.49 -14.39
C TYR A 65 -12.31 0.66 -15.39
N ASN A 66 -12.10 -0.65 -15.46
CA ASN A 66 -12.83 -1.54 -16.37
C ASN A 66 -14.34 -1.58 -16.08
N LEU A 67 -14.74 -1.46 -14.80
CA LEU A 67 -16.14 -1.54 -14.40
C LEU A 67 -16.91 -0.23 -14.63
N PHE A 68 -16.25 0.92 -14.45
CA PHE A 68 -16.93 2.22 -14.40
C PHE A 68 -16.49 3.22 -15.47
N ALA A 69 -15.22 3.19 -15.87
CA ALA A 69 -14.65 4.22 -16.74
C ALA A 69 -14.74 3.86 -18.23
N LYS A 70 -14.79 2.56 -18.58
CA LYS A 70 -14.71 2.03 -19.96
C LYS A 70 -13.80 2.85 -20.87
#